data_AF-A0A259RKQ4-F1
#
_entry.id   AF-A0A259RKQ4-F1
#
_cell.length_a   1.000
_cell.length_b   1.000
_cell.length_c   1.000
_cell.angle_alpha   90.00
_cell.angle_beta   90.00
_cell.angle_gamma   90.00
#
_symmetry.space_group_name_H-M   'P 1'
#
loop_
_entity.id
_entity.type
_entity.pdbx_description
1 polymer ?
#
loop_
_entity_poly.entity_id
_entity_poly.type
_entity_poly.pdbx_seq_one_letter_code
_entity_poly.pdbx_strand_id
1 'polypeptide(L)'
;MLLEPLWNRNFIDHVQISHAETLGVGGRAGYYESAGALRDMVQSHLMQMLALIAMEPPPSMDPEAVRDEKVKVLRSIRPISPRAVHAQAFRAQYQRGVVKGENEIGYLDEDGVAPDSITETYAAVKLYIDNWRWKGVPFYLRTGKRLAQTHSQISIRFRDPPQQLFRETAITKTEPNWLLIGIQPQENVRFELQIKTDGLEMRTRTVQMDASYTAPEREKLDAYAALLLDVMRGDQTLFLRYDEVAWAWRVVDPILKTWSVERDYIHTYKSGTWGPKESDRLFDDDSHQWRNDLSIPSN
;
A
#
# COMPACT_ATOMS: atom_id res chain seq x y z
N MET A 1 1.94 -18.05 13.93
CA MET A 1 2.36 -19.41 13.49
C MET A 1 1.54 -19.94 12.30
N LEU A 2 0.20 -19.82 12.29
CA LEU A 2 -0.63 -20.35 11.18
C LEU A 2 -0.32 -19.73 9.79
N LEU A 3 -0.02 -18.43 9.73
CA LEU A 3 0.17 -17.73 8.46
C LEU A 3 1.58 -17.87 7.85
N GLU A 4 2.60 -18.21 8.65
CA GLU A 4 4.00 -18.25 8.18
C GLU A 4 4.20 -19.19 6.99
N PRO A 5 3.65 -20.43 6.98
CA PRO A 5 3.81 -21.33 5.84
C PRO A 5 3.16 -20.81 4.55
N LEU A 6 2.16 -19.94 4.67
CA LEU A 6 1.47 -19.30 3.54
C LEU A 6 2.18 -18.00 3.09
N TRP A 7 3.16 -17.51 3.85
CA TRP A 7 3.76 -16.18 3.68
C TRP A 7 4.90 -16.16 2.67
N ASN A 8 4.66 -16.68 1.47
CA ASN A 8 5.67 -16.77 0.42
C ASN A 8 5.04 -16.84 -0.98
N ARG A 9 5.90 -16.69 -1.99
CA ARG A 9 5.55 -16.67 -3.42
C ARG A 9 4.73 -17.86 -3.93
N ASN A 10 4.74 -19.01 -3.25
CA ASN A 10 3.97 -20.17 -3.68
C ASN A 10 2.47 -20.01 -3.40
N PHE A 11 2.11 -19.17 -2.42
CA PHE A 11 0.73 -18.97 -1.98
C PHE A 11 0.28 -17.52 -2.14
N ILE A 12 1.19 -16.54 -2.04
CA ILE A 12 0.86 -15.13 -2.27
C ILE A 12 1.01 -14.82 -3.75
N ASP A 13 -0.04 -14.23 -4.29
CA ASP A 13 -0.10 -13.74 -5.65
C ASP A 13 0.53 -12.35 -5.75
N HIS A 14 0.03 -11.39 -4.95
CA HIS A 14 0.59 -10.05 -4.82
C HIS A 14 0.23 -9.41 -3.48
N VAL A 15 0.94 -8.33 -3.15
CA VAL A 15 0.72 -7.50 -1.96
C VAL A 15 0.41 -6.07 -2.38
N GLN A 16 -0.61 -5.47 -1.78
CA GLN A 16 -0.94 -4.06 -1.94
C GLN A 16 -0.80 -3.33 -0.61
N ILE A 17 -0.16 -2.16 -0.61
CA ILE A 17 -0.05 -1.28 0.54
C ILE A 17 -0.60 0.07 0.11
N SER A 18 -1.76 0.45 0.66
CA SER A 18 -2.47 1.67 0.26
C SER A 18 -2.61 2.62 1.43
N HIS A 19 -2.33 3.90 1.19
CA HIS A 19 -2.65 5.00 2.10
C HIS A 19 -3.36 6.14 1.36
N ALA A 20 -4.66 6.24 1.56
CA ALA A 20 -5.52 7.23 0.93
C ALA A 20 -5.98 8.27 1.95
N GLU A 21 -6.03 9.53 1.54
CA GLU A 21 -6.51 10.64 2.35
C GLU A 21 -7.61 11.40 1.59
N THR A 22 -8.71 11.73 2.26
CA THR A 22 -9.72 12.65 1.69
C THR A 22 -9.26 14.11 1.71
N LEU A 23 -8.31 14.45 2.58
CA LEU A 23 -7.79 15.80 2.72
C LEU A 23 -6.84 16.17 1.57
N GLY A 24 -6.82 17.45 1.21
CA GLY A 24 -5.85 18.04 0.29
C GLY A 24 -4.55 18.41 1.01
N VAL A 25 -3.70 19.21 0.35
CA VAL A 25 -2.44 19.69 0.97
C VAL A 25 -2.68 20.78 2.01
N GLY A 26 -3.74 21.57 1.87
CA GLY A 26 -4.12 22.64 2.81
C GLY A 26 -2.95 23.54 3.18
N GLY A 27 -2.83 23.90 4.45
CA GLY A 27 -1.77 24.79 4.95
C GLY A 27 -0.32 24.28 4.82
N ARG A 28 -0.11 23.04 4.33
CA ARG A 28 1.22 22.46 4.08
C ARG A 28 1.65 22.54 2.60
N ALA A 29 0.89 23.24 1.76
CA ALA A 29 1.15 23.35 0.32
C ALA A 29 2.61 23.68 -0.03
N GLY A 30 3.21 24.70 0.61
CA GLY A 30 4.60 25.08 0.34
C GLY A 30 5.65 24.00 0.66
N TYR A 31 5.44 23.21 1.72
CA TYR A 31 6.28 22.02 1.97
C TYR A 31 6.02 20.94 0.92
N TYR A 32 4.74 20.67 0.67
CA TYR A 32 4.33 19.58 -0.20
C TYR A 32 4.80 19.77 -1.65
N GLU A 33 4.86 21.02 -2.12
CA GLU A 33 5.38 21.39 -3.44
C GLU A 33 6.84 20.94 -3.66
N SER A 34 7.64 20.88 -2.60
CA SER A 34 9.02 20.36 -2.68
C SER A 34 9.11 18.84 -2.46
N ALA A 35 8.16 18.29 -1.71
CA ALA A 35 8.19 16.89 -1.28
C ALA A 35 7.54 15.96 -2.32
N GLY A 36 6.27 16.22 -2.66
CA GLY A 36 5.40 15.33 -3.42
C GLY A 36 4.97 14.08 -2.64
N ALA A 37 3.97 13.37 -3.16
CA ALA A 37 3.43 12.16 -2.53
C ALA A 37 4.48 11.05 -2.39
N LEU A 38 5.46 10.97 -3.30
CA LEU A 38 6.48 9.93 -3.27
C LEU A 38 7.42 10.11 -2.08
N ARG A 39 7.84 11.34 -1.75
CA ARG A 39 8.69 11.58 -0.57
C ARG A 39 7.89 11.62 0.73
N ASP A 40 6.70 12.20 0.72
CA ASP A 40 5.88 12.38 1.93
C ASP A 40 5.43 11.03 2.52
N MET A 41 5.01 10.09 1.66
CA MET A 41 4.38 8.84 2.11
C MET A 41 5.07 7.57 1.62
N VAL A 42 5.49 7.50 0.35
CA VAL A 42 6.04 6.24 -0.19
C VAL A 42 7.41 5.96 0.42
N GLN A 43 8.37 6.89 0.28
CA GLN A 43 9.76 6.72 0.73
C GLN A 43 9.87 6.34 2.21
N SER A 44 9.01 6.90 3.05
CA SER A 44 8.97 6.69 4.49
C SER A 44 7.97 5.58 4.85
N HIS A 45 6.71 5.92 5.07
CA HIS A 45 5.70 5.07 5.69
C HIS A 45 5.42 3.78 4.91
N LEU A 46 5.24 3.86 3.58
CA LEU A 46 4.89 2.66 2.81
C LEU A 46 6.08 1.70 2.66
N MET A 47 7.30 2.23 2.54
CA MET A 47 8.51 1.40 2.55
C MET A 47 8.72 0.70 3.91
N GLN A 48 8.35 1.34 5.02
CA GLN A 48 8.34 0.71 6.34
C GLN A 48 7.35 -0.45 6.43
N MET A 49 6.12 -0.24 5.98
CA MET A 49 5.11 -1.31 5.92
C MET A 49 5.57 -2.46 5.02
N LEU A 50 6.16 -2.15 3.87
CA LEU A 50 6.73 -3.17 2.97
C LEU A 50 7.81 -3.98 3.68
N ALA A 51 8.75 -3.32 4.35
CA ALA A 51 9.84 -4.01 5.05
C ALA A 51 9.30 -4.95 6.14
N LEU A 52 8.30 -4.51 6.91
CA LEU A 52 7.67 -5.34 7.95
C LEU A 52 6.90 -6.54 7.38
N ILE A 53 6.19 -6.37 6.26
CA ILE A 53 5.44 -7.45 5.63
C ILE A 53 6.37 -8.47 4.97
N ALA A 54 7.48 -8.01 4.41
CA ALA A 54 8.35 -8.84 3.59
C ALA A 54 9.58 -9.42 4.32
N MET A 55 9.88 -8.98 5.54
CA MET A 55 11.03 -9.47 6.30
C MET A 55 10.96 -10.96 6.61
N GLU A 56 12.12 -11.59 6.74
CA GLU A 56 12.16 -12.93 7.33
C GLU A 56 11.90 -12.84 8.83
N PRO A 57 11.45 -13.94 9.47
CA PRO A 57 11.36 -14.00 10.92
C PRO A 57 12.74 -13.70 11.55
N PRO A 58 12.86 -12.69 12.42
CA PRO A 58 14.13 -12.39 13.06
C PRO A 58 14.49 -13.48 14.07
N PRO A 59 15.78 -13.70 14.35
CA PRO A 59 16.22 -14.73 15.30
C PRO A 59 15.80 -14.44 16.75
N SER A 60 15.44 -13.18 17.05
CA SER A 60 14.89 -12.75 18.33
C SER A 60 14.11 -11.45 18.18
N MET A 61 13.46 -11.00 19.26
CA MET A 61 12.80 -9.68 19.33
C MET A 61 13.77 -8.56 19.72
N ASP A 62 15.08 -8.80 19.68
CA ASP A 62 16.07 -7.74 19.87
C ASP A 62 15.90 -6.66 18.77
N PRO A 63 15.96 -5.36 19.12
CA PRO A 63 15.77 -4.28 18.15
C PRO A 63 16.70 -4.37 16.93
N GLU A 64 17.97 -4.76 17.09
CA GLU A 64 18.90 -4.90 15.96
C GLU A 64 18.53 -6.09 15.09
N ALA A 65 18.14 -7.23 15.69
CA ALA A 65 17.71 -8.42 14.95
C ALA A 65 16.51 -8.14 14.03
N VAL A 66 15.53 -7.35 14.51
CA VAL A 66 14.37 -6.93 13.71
C VAL A 66 14.81 -5.99 12.58
N ARG A 67 15.64 -4.98 12.90
CA ARG A 67 16.11 -3.99 11.92
C ARG A 67 16.97 -4.60 10.83
N ASP A 68 17.78 -5.61 11.16
CA ASP A 68 18.59 -6.34 10.19
C ASP A 68 17.73 -7.06 9.13
N GLU A 69 16.62 -7.69 9.53
CA GLU A 69 15.73 -8.35 8.58
C GLU A 69 14.95 -7.34 7.71
N LYS A 70 14.56 -6.18 8.27
CA LYS A 70 14.00 -5.07 7.48
C LYS A 70 15.00 -4.56 6.43
N VAL A 71 16.25 -4.29 6.82
CA VAL A 71 17.29 -3.81 5.90
C VAL A 71 17.62 -4.85 4.82
N LYS A 72 17.64 -6.14 5.17
CA LYS A 72 17.85 -7.24 4.21
C LYS A 72 16.79 -7.25 3.11
N VAL A 73 15.52 -6.98 3.45
CA VAL A 73 14.45 -6.80 2.46
C VAL A 73 14.72 -5.62 1.56
N LEU A 74 14.97 -4.44 2.14
CA LEU A 74 15.18 -3.21 1.36
C LEU A 74 16.36 -3.35 0.38
N ARG A 75 17.43 -4.04 0.81
CA ARG A 75 18.58 -4.41 -0.04
C ARG A 75 18.23 -5.36 -1.17
N SER A 76 17.19 -6.17 -1.00
CA SER A 76 16.74 -7.16 -1.98
C SER A 76 15.72 -6.58 -2.95
N ILE A 77 15.28 -5.33 -2.78
CA ILE A 77 14.36 -4.68 -3.72
C ILE A 77 15.09 -4.51 -5.06
N ARG A 78 14.47 -4.99 -6.14
CA ARG A 78 15.01 -4.92 -7.48
C ARG A 78 15.23 -3.45 -7.88
N PRO A 79 16.46 -3.05 -8.24
CA PRO A 79 16.74 -1.68 -8.67
C PRO A 79 15.91 -1.27 -9.88
N ILE A 80 15.36 -0.07 -9.84
CA ILE A 80 14.59 0.54 -10.94
C ILE A 80 15.56 1.27 -11.86
N SER A 81 15.71 0.79 -13.10
CA SER A 81 16.47 1.54 -14.11
C SER A 81 15.65 2.76 -14.59
N PRO A 82 16.27 3.87 -15.02
CA PRO A 82 15.53 5.03 -15.54
C PRO A 82 14.54 4.68 -16.65
N ARG A 83 14.89 3.72 -17.52
CA ARG A 83 14.02 3.25 -18.62
C ARG A 83 12.80 2.47 -18.15
N ALA A 84 12.84 1.92 -16.94
CA ALA A 84 11.76 1.12 -16.36
C ALA A 84 10.82 1.95 -15.48
N VAL A 85 11.15 3.22 -15.19
CA VAL A 85 10.36 4.07 -14.26
C VAL A 85 8.90 4.14 -14.67
N HIS A 86 8.59 4.35 -15.95
CA HIS A 86 7.19 4.42 -16.42
C HIS A 86 6.40 3.12 -16.27
N ALA A 87 7.09 1.97 -16.27
CA ALA A 87 6.49 0.66 -16.06
C ALA A 87 6.38 0.26 -14.57
N GLN A 88 7.08 0.98 -13.67
CA GLN A 88 7.15 0.66 -12.24
C GLN A 88 6.61 1.77 -11.35
N ALA A 89 6.40 2.97 -11.85
CA ALA A 89 5.89 4.09 -11.08
C ALA A 89 4.91 4.91 -11.91
N PHE A 90 3.92 5.45 -11.21
CA PHE A 90 2.90 6.31 -11.77
C PHE A 90 2.66 7.49 -10.83
N ARG A 91 2.54 8.69 -11.40
CA ARG A 91 2.22 9.92 -10.67
C ARG A 91 1.03 10.64 -11.27
N ALA A 92 0.26 11.29 -10.40
CA ALA A 92 -0.78 12.20 -10.82
C ALA A 92 -1.04 13.31 -9.81
N GLN A 93 -1.82 14.30 -10.24
CA GLN A 93 -2.18 15.48 -9.46
C GLN A 93 -3.71 15.66 -9.41
N TYR A 94 -4.27 15.96 -8.24
CA TYR A 94 -5.71 16.12 -8.11
C TYR A 94 -6.20 17.43 -8.75
N GLN A 95 -7.35 17.34 -9.39
CA GLN A 95 -8.13 18.46 -9.91
C GLN A 95 -9.39 18.67 -9.08
N ARG A 96 -10.10 19.77 -9.39
CA ARG A 96 -11.41 20.07 -8.82
C ARG A 96 -12.34 18.87 -8.89
N GLY A 97 -13.09 18.64 -7.83
CA GLY A 97 -13.96 17.48 -7.69
C GLY A 97 -14.84 17.58 -6.46
N VAL A 98 -15.45 16.47 -6.06
CA VAL A 98 -16.37 16.41 -4.93
C VAL A 98 -15.89 15.36 -3.95
N VAL A 99 -15.58 15.77 -2.72
CA VAL A 99 -15.17 14.86 -1.64
C VAL A 99 -16.23 14.94 -0.55
N LYS A 100 -16.82 13.80 -0.17
CA LYS A 100 -17.88 13.74 0.85
C LYS A 100 -19.06 14.73 0.64
N GLY A 101 -19.36 15.05 -0.62
CA GLY A 101 -20.45 15.96 -0.99
C GLY A 101 -20.06 17.44 -1.06
N GLU A 102 -18.82 17.78 -0.74
CA GLU A 102 -18.30 19.16 -0.78
C GLU A 102 -17.44 19.38 -2.04
N ASN A 103 -17.57 20.56 -2.67
CA ASN A 103 -16.75 20.92 -3.82
C ASN A 103 -15.34 21.30 -3.36
N GLU A 104 -14.34 20.69 -3.98
CA GLU A 104 -12.94 20.88 -3.62
C GLU A 104 -12.14 21.50 -4.77
N ILE A 105 -11.16 22.32 -4.42
CA ILE A 105 -10.27 22.98 -5.38
C ILE A 105 -9.23 22.00 -5.96
N GLY A 106 -8.64 22.36 -7.11
CA GLY A 106 -7.52 21.60 -7.69
C GLY A 106 -6.21 21.95 -7.01
N TYR A 107 -5.18 21.12 -7.17
CA TYR A 107 -3.88 21.36 -6.52
C TYR A 107 -3.23 22.68 -6.96
N LEU A 108 -3.32 23.02 -8.25
CA LEU A 108 -2.80 24.28 -8.79
C LEU A 108 -3.56 25.53 -8.29
N ASP A 109 -4.73 25.35 -7.67
CA ASP A 109 -5.52 26.43 -7.08
C ASP A 109 -5.21 26.60 -5.57
N GLU A 110 -4.36 25.75 -4.97
CA GLU A 110 -3.99 25.82 -3.55
C GLU A 110 -3.00 26.98 -3.31
N ASP A 111 -3.13 27.65 -2.17
CA ASP A 111 -2.24 28.75 -1.80
C ASP A 111 -0.80 28.27 -1.61
N GLY A 112 0.16 28.94 -2.24
CA GLY A 112 1.58 28.56 -2.20
C GLY A 112 2.00 27.47 -3.20
N VAL A 113 1.14 27.07 -4.13
CA VAL A 113 1.49 26.15 -5.25
C VAL A 113 1.80 26.95 -6.52
N ALA A 114 2.83 26.54 -7.27
CA ALA A 114 3.16 27.16 -8.54
C ALA A 114 2.10 26.81 -9.62
N PRO A 115 1.66 27.78 -10.46
CA PRO A 115 0.63 27.52 -11.49
C PRO A 115 1.03 26.47 -12.54
N ASP A 116 2.32 26.23 -12.72
CA ASP A 116 2.92 25.25 -13.62
C ASP A 116 3.48 24.02 -12.86
N SER A 117 3.05 23.83 -11.61
CA SER A 117 3.53 22.71 -10.77
C SER A 117 3.16 21.36 -11.37
N ILE A 118 4.16 20.49 -11.43
CA ILE A 118 4.04 19.07 -11.77
C ILE A 118 4.30 18.17 -10.57
N THR A 119 4.16 18.72 -9.36
CA THR A 119 4.28 17.97 -8.11
C THR A 119 3.15 16.96 -8.01
N GLU A 120 3.48 15.71 -7.70
CA GLU A 120 2.50 14.66 -7.57
C GLU A 120 1.77 14.69 -6.22
N THR A 121 0.44 14.61 -6.27
CA THR A 121 -0.42 14.43 -5.09
C THR A 121 -0.92 13.00 -4.97
N TYR A 122 -0.62 12.16 -5.96
CA TYR A 122 -0.84 10.72 -6.01
C TYR A 122 0.43 10.06 -6.55
N ALA A 123 0.87 8.99 -5.90
CA ALA A 123 1.95 8.15 -6.38
C ALA A 123 1.59 6.68 -6.20
N ALA A 124 1.85 5.88 -7.23
CA ALA A 124 1.79 4.43 -7.17
C ALA A 124 3.11 3.82 -7.67
N VAL A 125 3.58 2.77 -7.02
CA VAL A 125 4.85 2.11 -7.31
C VAL A 125 4.68 0.59 -7.27
N LYS A 126 5.19 -0.10 -8.30
CA LYS A 126 5.36 -1.55 -8.36
C LYS A 126 6.82 -1.89 -8.05
N LEU A 127 7.03 -2.69 -7.00
CA LEU A 127 8.33 -3.19 -6.58
C LEU A 127 8.36 -4.72 -6.63
N TYR A 128 9.56 -5.27 -6.84
CA TYR A 128 9.84 -6.68 -6.63
C TYR A 128 10.97 -6.84 -5.63
N ILE A 129 10.92 -7.93 -4.87
CA ILE A 129 11.95 -8.29 -3.89
C ILE A 129 12.63 -9.57 -4.40
N ASP A 130 13.88 -9.44 -4.82
CA ASP A 130 14.68 -10.52 -5.40
C ASP A 130 15.32 -11.39 -4.31
N ASN A 131 14.48 -12.14 -3.61
CA ASN A 131 14.89 -13.16 -2.64
C ASN A 131 14.06 -14.45 -2.80
N TRP A 132 14.38 -15.50 -2.03
CA TRP A 132 13.70 -16.79 -2.13
C TRP A 132 12.21 -16.71 -1.83
N ARG A 133 11.81 -15.93 -0.83
CA ARG A 133 10.43 -15.80 -0.36
C ARG A 133 9.53 -15.06 -1.35
N TRP A 134 10.04 -14.01 -2.01
CA TRP A 134 9.21 -13.05 -2.76
C TRP A 134 9.49 -12.97 -4.27
N LYS A 135 10.43 -13.76 -4.80
CA LYS A 135 10.74 -13.73 -6.23
C LYS A 135 9.47 -13.87 -7.09
N GLY A 136 9.21 -12.87 -7.93
CA GLY A 136 8.08 -12.83 -8.86
C GLY A 136 6.75 -12.38 -8.25
N VAL A 137 6.70 -12.06 -6.96
CA VAL A 137 5.51 -11.46 -6.31
C VAL A 137 5.63 -9.94 -6.39
N PRO A 138 4.71 -9.25 -7.09
CA PRO A 138 4.72 -7.79 -7.12
C PRO A 138 4.16 -7.20 -5.81
N PHE A 139 4.83 -6.15 -5.34
CA PHE A 139 4.38 -5.28 -4.26
C PHE A 139 3.91 -3.96 -4.86
N TYR A 140 2.63 -3.65 -4.68
CA TYR A 140 2.00 -2.43 -5.17
C TYR A 140 1.80 -1.46 -4.02
N LEU A 141 2.50 -0.32 -4.07
CA LEU A 141 2.41 0.74 -3.08
C LEU A 141 1.61 1.87 -3.70
N ARG A 142 0.62 2.42 -3.00
CA ARG A 142 -0.17 3.54 -3.51
C ARG A 142 -0.50 4.52 -2.40
N THR A 143 -0.38 5.79 -2.73
CA THR A 143 -0.84 6.86 -1.87
C THR A 143 -1.40 8.03 -2.66
N GLY A 144 -2.31 8.77 -2.05
CA GLY A 144 -2.78 10.01 -2.64
C GLY A 144 -3.68 10.83 -1.73
N LYS A 145 -3.69 12.13 -2.01
CA LYS A 145 -4.58 13.13 -1.40
C LYS A 145 -5.84 13.31 -2.22
N ARG A 146 -6.89 13.86 -1.61
CA ARG A 146 -8.21 14.04 -2.22
C ARG A 146 -8.78 12.76 -2.84
N LEU A 147 -8.48 11.61 -2.24
CA LEU A 147 -9.06 10.34 -2.64
C LEU A 147 -10.46 10.15 -2.04
N ALA A 148 -11.19 9.14 -2.51
CA ALA A 148 -12.58 8.91 -2.16
C ALA A 148 -12.82 8.76 -0.65
N GLN A 149 -11.91 8.10 0.06
CA GLN A 149 -12.00 7.85 1.50
C GLN A 149 -10.62 7.87 2.16
N THR A 150 -10.59 8.24 3.45
CA THR A 150 -9.38 8.15 4.27
C THR A 150 -9.22 6.73 4.76
N HIS A 151 -8.15 6.07 4.36
CA HIS A 151 -7.91 4.68 4.73
C HIS A 151 -6.43 4.29 4.53
N SER A 152 -5.89 3.51 5.45
CA SER A 152 -4.57 2.89 5.35
C SER A 152 -4.73 1.38 5.55
N GLN A 153 -4.29 0.59 4.58
CA GLN A 153 -4.40 -0.87 4.64
C GLN A 153 -3.27 -1.59 3.91
N ILE A 154 -3.13 -2.86 4.27
CA ILE A 154 -2.34 -3.85 3.56
C ILE A 154 -3.29 -4.94 3.07
N SER A 155 -3.28 -5.24 1.77
CA SER A 155 -4.13 -6.26 1.16
C SER A 155 -3.26 -7.31 0.49
N ILE A 156 -3.38 -8.55 0.93
CA ILE A 156 -2.56 -9.67 0.46
C ILE A 156 -3.50 -10.65 -0.24
N ARG A 157 -3.33 -10.79 -1.56
CA ARG A 157 -4.10 -11.74 -2.37
C ARG A 157 -3.37 -13.07 -2.41
N PHE A 158 -4.09 -14.16 -2.17
CA PHE A 158 -3.56 -15.50 -2.35
C PHE A 158 -3.79 -15.99 -3.78
N ARG A 159 -2.89 -16.86 -4.26
CA ARG A 159 -3.00 -17.54 -5.55
C ARG A 159 -4.19 -18.48 -5.56
N ASP A 160 -4.73 -18.68 -6.75
CA ASP A 160 -5.72 -19.73 -6.98
C ASP A 160 -5.08 -21.12 -6.78
N PRO A 161 -5.82 -22.10 -6.24
CA PRO A 161 -5.35 -23.45 -6.14
C PRO A 161 -5.07 -24.03 -7.53
N PRO A 162 -4.04 -24.88 -7.68
CA PRO A 162 -3.61 -25.39 -8.99
C PRO A 162 -4.68 -26.24 -9.70
N GLN A 163 -5.61 -26.83 -8.95
CA GLN A 163 -6.73 -27.59 -9.49
C GLN A 163 -8.04 -26.82 -9.31
N GLN A 164 -8.71 -26.52 -10.41
CA GLN A 164 -10.08 -26.02 -10.39
C GLN A 164 -11.05 -27.18 -10.14
N LEU A 165 -11.31 -27.45 -8.86
CA LEU A 165 -12.21 -28.52 -8.40
C LEU A 165 -13.66 -28.34 -8.86
N PHE A 166 -14.01 -27.15 -9.37
CA PHE A 166 -15.38 -26.77 -9.71
C PHE A 166 -15.66 -26.68 -11.22
N ARG A 167 -14.76 -27.18 -12.08
CA ARG A 167 -14.92 -27.10 -13.56
C ARG A 167 -16.23 -27.69 -14.10
N GLU A 168 -16.79 -28.69 -13.42
CA GLU A 168 -18.04 -29.37 -13.81
C GLU A 168 -19.27 -28.87 -13.02
N THR A 169 -19.14 -27.77 -12.29
CA THR A 169 -20.25 -27.16 -11.55
C THR A 169 -20.66 -25.82 -12.19
N ALA A 170 -21.71 -25.19 -11.65
CA ALA A 170 -22.12 -23.85 -12.05
C ALA A 170 -21.12 -22.74 -11.66
N ILE A 171 -20.01 -23.08 -10.98
CA ILE A 171 -18.99 -22.12 -10.54
C ILE A 171 -18.03 -21.87 -11.70
N THR A 172 -18.23 -20.77 -12.41
CA THR A 172 -17.41 -20.36 -13.56
C THR A 172 -16.11 -19.65 -13.15
N LYS A 173 -16.09 -19.02 -11.97
CA LYS A 173 -14.92 -18.36 -11.39
C LYS A 173 -14.99 -18.41 -9.87
N THR A 174 -13.87 -18.75 -9.25
CA THR A 174 -13.72 -18.69 -7.79
C THR A 174 -13.11 -17.34 -7.44
N GLU A 175 -13.73 -16.62 -6.52
CA GLU A 175 -13.16 -15.36 -6.02
C GLU A 175 -11.89 -15.68 -5.18
N PRO A 176 -10.81 -14.89 -5.34
CA PRO A 176 -9.55 -15.16 -4.66
C PRO A 176 -9.68 -14.94 -3.14
N ASN A 177 -8.87 -15.65 -2.37
CA ASN A 177 -8.77 -15.41 -0.93
C ASN A 177 -7.93 -14.14 -0.68
N TRP A 178 -8.31 -13.37 0.33
CA TRP A 178 -7.60 -12.17 0.75
C TRP A 178 -7.32 -12.18 2.25
N LEU A 179 -6.14 -11.69 2.63
CA LEU A 179 -5.87 -11.20 3.97
C LEU A 179 -5.78 -9.68 3.92
N LEU A 180 -6.66 -9.02 4.65
CA LEU A 180 -6.77 -7.56 4.71
C LEU A 180 -6.38 -7.12 6.12
N ILE A 181 -5.46 -6.18 6.22
CA ILE A 181 -5.01 -5.59 7.48
C ILE A 181 -5.35 -4.11 7.41
N GLY A 182 -6.40 -3.71 8.14
CA GLY A 182 -6.78 -2.31 8.32
C GLY A 182 -5.90 -1.66 9.38
N ILE A 183 -5.29 -0.53 9.06
CA ILE A 183 -4.41 0.23 9.96
C ILE A 183 -5.15 1.45 10.50
N GLN A 184 -5.84 2.19 9.64
CA GLN A 184 -6.72 3.30 10.03
C GLN A 184 -7.75 3.57 8.92
N PRO A 185 -8.97 4.02 9.22
CA PRO A 185 -9.50 4.29 10.57
C PRO A 185 -9.93 3.01 11.30
N GLN A 186 -10.06 1.88 10.59
CA GLN A 186 -10.44 0.61 11.17
C GLN A 186 -9.19 -0.25 11.40
N GLU A 187 -8.87 -0.50 12.67
CA GLU A 187 -7.80 -1.41 13.08
C GLU A 187 -8.35 -2.84 13.17
N ASN A 188 -8.10 -3.63 12.13
CA ASN A 188 -8.58 -5.01 12.06
C ASN A 188 -7.68 -5.90 11.22
N VAL A 189 -7.81 -7.20 11.44
CA VAL A 189 -7.33 -8.22 10.49
C VAL A 189 -8.54 -9.00 10.01
N ARG A 190 -8.71 -9.06 8.69
CA ARG A 190 -9.83 -9.71 8.02
C ARG A 190 -9.34 -10.73 7.02
N PHE A 191 -9.96 -11.91 7.05
CA PHE A 191 -9.68 -12.98 6.10
C PHE A 191 -10.91 -13.24 5.23
N GLU A 192 -10.76 -13.19 3.91
CA GLU A 192 -11.81 -13.49 2.94
C GLU A 192 -11.61 -14.89 2.38
N LEU A 193 -12.64 -15.73 2.50
CA LEU A 193 -12.63 -17.14 2.15
C LEU A 193 -13.84 -17.51 1.30
N GLN A 194 -13.66 -18.48 0.40
CA GLN A 194 -14.78 -19.12 -0.29
C GLN A 194 -15.35 -20.28 0.52
N ILE A 195 -16.66 -20.26 0.75
CA ILE A 195 -17.40 -21.40 1.32
C ILE A 195 -18.55 -21.81 0.40
N LYS A 196 -19.01 -23.07 0.54
CA LYS A 196 -20.21 -23.55 -0.15
C LYS A 196 -21.44 -22.77 0.34
N THR A 197 -22.31 -22.36 -0.58
CA THR A 197 -23.64 -21.84 -0.24
C THR A 197 -24.59 -22.96 0.12
N ASP A 198 -25.52 -22.72 1.05
CA ASP A 198 -26.56 -23.69 1.38
C ASP A 198 -27.40 -24.02 0.14
N GLY A 199 -27.74 -25.30 0.00
CA GLY A 199 -28.51 -25.81 -1.15
C GLY A 199 -27.90 -27.05 -1.79
N LEU A 200 -28.65 -27.58 -2.76
CA LEU A 200 -28.30 -28.77 -3.52
C LEU A 200 -27.30 -28.45 -4.64
N GLU A 201 -27.27 -27.20 -5.11
CA GLU A 201 -26.34 -26.76 -6.14
C GLU A 201 -24.94 -26.52 -5.57
N MET A 202 -23.92 -26.84 -6.36
CA MET A 202 -22.53 -26.54 -6.03
C MET A 202 -22.22 -25.10 -6.43
N ARG A 203 -22.51 -24.16 -5.52
CA ARG A 203 -22.16 -22.75 -5.60
C ARG A 203 -21.33 -22.34 -4.38
N THR A 204 -20.51 -21.30 -4.55
CA THR A 204 -19.70 -20.72 -3.46
C THR A 204 -20.07 -19.26 -3.21
N ARG A 205 -19.82 -18.81 -1.99
CA ARG A 205 -19.86 -17.39 -1.61
C ARG A 205 -18.63 -17.03 -0.79
N THR A 206 -18.23 -15.77 -0.89
CA THR A 206 -17.21 -15.19 -0.03
C THR A 206 -17.77 -14.96 1.37
N VAL A 207 -17.01 -15.36 2.39
CA VAL A 207 -17.23 -15.00 3.80
C VAL A 207 -16.04 -14.27 4.37
N GLN A 208 -16.31 -13.44 5.37
CA GLN A 208 -15.29 -12.69 6.10
C GLN A 208 -15.14 -13.25 7.50
N MET A 209 -13.89 -13.43 7.93
CA MET A 209 -13.52 -13.69 9.32
C MET A 209 -12.80 -12.47 9.86
N ASP A 210 -13.38 -11.84 10.87
CA ASP A 210 -12.90 -10.59 11.45
C ASP A 210 -12.24 -10.78 12.80
N ALA A 211 -11.01 -10.30 12.91
CA ALA A 211 -10.31 -10.08 14.17
C ALA A 211 -10.08 -8.57 14.33
N SER A 212 -11.12 -7.88 14.81
CA SER A 212 -11.03 -6.46 15.18
C SER A 212 -10.36 -6.32 16.55
N TYR A 213 -9.41 -5.40 16.68
CA TYR A 213 -8.73 -5.13 17.95
C TYR A 213 -8.81 -3.64 18.27
N THR A 214 -9.99 -3.18 18.65
CA THR A 214 -10.12 -1.84 19.21
C THR A 214 -9.83 -1.94 20.70
N ALA A 215 -8.63 -1.52 21.12
CA ALA A 215 -8.41 -1.28 22.55
C ALA A 215 -9.44 -0.25 23.06
N PRO A 216 -9.93 -0.36 24.31
CA PRO A 216 -10.77 0.69 24.90
C PRO A 216 -10.08 2.05 24.76
N GLU A 217 -10.81 3.13 24.46
CA GLU A 217 -10.21 4.47 24.24
C GLU A 217 -9.25 4.91 25.34
N ARG A 218 -9.46 4.45 26.59
CA ARG A 218 -8.62 4.75 27.75
C ARG A 218 -7.23 4.11 27.73
N GLU A 219 -6.99 3.12 26.88
CA GLU A 219 -5.71 2.38 26.80
C GLU A 219 -4.91 2.70 25.52
N LYS A 220 -5.46 3.48 24.59
CA LYS A 220 -4.73 3.92 23.40
C LYS A 220 -3.78 5.06 23.77
N LEU A 221 -2.51 4.73 23.94
CA LEU A 221 -1.44 5.71 23.89
C LEU A 221 -1.39 6.31 22.49
N ASP A 222 -1.28 7.64 22.42
CA ASP A 222 -0.93 8.31 21.17
C ASP A 222 0.41 7.78 20.62
N ALA A 223 0.57 7.77 19.29
CA ALA A 223 1.78 7.24 18.66
C ALA A 223 3.06 7.92 19.17
N TYR A 224 3.03 9.23 19.44
CA TYR A 224 4.18 9.93 20.00
C TYR A 224 4.40 9.58 21.48
N ALA A 225 3.34 9.37 22.25
CA ALA A 225 3.47 8.95 23.65
C ALA A 225 4.11 7.56 23.76
N ALA A 226 3.75 6.63 22.87
CA ALA A 226 4.36 5.31 22.79
C ALA A 226 5.86 5.41 22.43
N LEU A 227 6.21 6.18 21.38
CA LEU A 227 7.60 6.36 20.98
C LEU A 227 8.45 7.04 22.06
N LEU A 228 7.92 8.03 22.78
CA LEU A 228 8.65 8.66 23.89
C LEU A 228 8.91 7.68 25.02
N LEU A 229 7.95 6.80 25.33
CA LEU A 229 8.14 5.74 26.32
C LEU A 229 9.22 4.74 25.88
N ASP A 230 9.28 4.39 24.61
CA ASP A 230 10.31 3.51 24.05
C ASP A 230 11.70 4.14 24.16
N VAL A 231 11.84 5.45 23.88
CA VAL A 231 13.09 6.19 24.10
C VAL A 231 13.53 6.11 25.57
N MET A 232 12.60 6.30 26.52
CA MET A 232 12.90 6.20 27.95
C MET A 232 13.32 4.79 28.37
N ARG A 233 12.84 3.76 27.66
CA ARG A 233 13.19 2.34 27.89
C ARG A 233 14.43 1.89 27.12
N GLY A 234 14.94 2.73 26.20
CA GLY A 234 16.02 2.35 25.29
C GLY A 234 15.60 1.33 24.23
N ASP A 235 14.31 1.17 23.97
CA ASP A 235 13.80 0.30 22.90
C ASP A 235 13.83 1.04 21.57
N GLN A 236 14.61 0.51 20.63
CA GLN A 236 14.82 1.11 19.31
C GLN A 236 14.05 0.37 18.20
N THR A 237 13.21 -0.61 18.53
CA THR A 237 12.56 -1.49 17.55
C THR A 237 11.69 -0.72 16.56
N LEU A 238 11.00 0.32 17.03
CA LEU A 238 10.12 1.16 16.22
C LEU A 238 10.83 2.38 15.58
N PHE A 239 12.15 2.51 15.77
CA PHE A 239 12.94 3.62 15.25
C PHE A 239 13.72 3.22 13.99
N LEU A 240 13.83 4.16 13.06
CA LEU A 240 14.56 3.96 11.81
C LEU A 240 16.07 3.97 12.06
N ARG A 241 16.75 2.93 11.56
CA ARG A 241 18.21 2.90 11.48
C ARG A 241 18.69 3.63 10.22
N TYR A 242 19.89 4.21 10.29
CA TYR A 242 20.45 4.98 9.18
C TYR A 242 20.50 4.22 7.85
N ASP A 243 20.95 2.96 7.87
CA ASP A 243 21.05 2.11 6.70
C ASP A 243 19.67 1.74 6.13
N GLU A 244 18.67 1.59 6.97
CA GLU A 244 17.27 1.41 6.58
C GLU A 244 16.77 2.60 5.74
N VAL A 245 16.97 3.82 6.24
CA VAL A 245 16.61 5.06 5.54
C VAL A 245 17.40 5.18 4.22
N ALA A 246 18.70 4.88 4.24
CA ALA A 246 19.56 4.97 3.06
C ALA A 246 19.11 3.99 1.95
N TRP A 247 18.71 2.77 2.29
CA TRP A 247 18.20 1.81 1.31
C TRP A 247 16.81 2.19 0.80
N ALA A 248 15.92 2.71 1.64
CA ALA A 248 14.63 3.22 1.19
C ALA A 248 14.79 4.36 0.16
N TRP A 249 15.74 5.29 0.38
CA TRP A 249 16.08 6.33 -0.61
C TRP A 249 16.59 5.75 -1.92
N ARG A 250 17.53 4.79 -1.87
CA ARG A 250 18.07 4.14 -3.08
C ARG A 250 16.99 3.52 -3.98
N VAL A 251 15.88 3.05 -3.40
CA VAL A 251 14.75 2.48 -4.15
C VAL A 251 13.97 3.54 -4.91
N VAL A 252 13.66 4.67 -4.28
CA VAL A 252 12.81 5.73 -4.88
C VAL A 252 13.60 6.76 -5.70
N ASP A 253 14.90 6.87 -5.47
CA ASP A 253 15.80 7.84 -6.12
C ASP A 253 15.72 7.84 -7.66
N PRO A 254 15.71 6.69 -8.36
CA PRO A 254 15.59 6.67 -9.82
C PRO A 254 14.26 7.25 -10.31
N ILE A 255 13.17 7.04 -9.55
CA ILE A 255 11.85 7.59 -9.85
C ILE A 255 11.89 9.10 -9.70
N LEU A 256 12.38 9.60 -8.56
CA LEU A 256 12.49 11.03 -8.28
C LEU A 256 13.34 11.77 -9.31
N LYS A 257 14.49 11.20 -9.70
CA LYS A 257 15.37 11.79 -10.71
C LYS A 257 14.67 11.90 -12.06
N THR A 258 13.98 10.86 -12.49
CA THR A 258 13.24 10.84 -13.77
C THR A 258 12.09 11.85 -13.75
N TRP A 259 11.31 11.88 -12.68
CA TRP A 259 10.20 12.81 -12.50
C TRP A 259 10.62 14.27 -12.37
N SER A 260 11.85 14.54 -11.91
CA SER A 260 12.39 15.90 -11.82
C SER A 260 12.73 16.54 -13.17
N VAL A 261 13.02 15.72 -14.20
CA VAL A 261 13.36 16.20 -15.55
C VAL A 261 12.17 16.20 -16.49
N GLU A 262 11.20 15.30 -16.28
CA GLU A 262 9.96 15.26 -17.05
C GLU A 262 8.98 16.30 -16.52
N ARG A 263 9.08 17.57 -16.98
CA ARG A 263 8.23 18.67 -16.46
C ARG A 263 7.07 19.07 -17.36
N ASP A 264 6.95 18.45 -18.54
CA ASP A 264 5.97 18.88 -19.54
C ASP A 264 4.54 18.41 -19.24
N TYR A 265 4.39 17.32 -18.46
CA TYR A 265 3.09 16.69 -18.24
C TYR A 265 3.03 15.90 -16.93
N ILE A 266 1.88 15.98 -16.26
CA ILE A 266 1.47 15.08 -15.18
C ILE A 266 0.01 14.64 -15.41
N HIS A 267 -0.27 13.36 -15.18
CA HIS A 267 -1.64 12.87 -15.21
C HIS A 267 -2.47 13.54 -14.12
N THR A 268 -3.78 13.60 -14.31
CA THR A 268 -4.69 14.19 -13.31
C THR A 268 -5.82 13.25 -12.94
N TYR A 269 -6.41 13.49 -11.76
CA TYR A 269 -7.58 12.76 -11.30
C TYR A 269 -8.54 13.71 -10.59
N LYS A 270 -9.84 13.44 -10.67
CA LYS A 270 -10.84 14.25 -9.97
C LYS A 270 -10.78 13.97 -8.47
N SER A 271 -10.80 15.02 -7.65
CA SER A 271 -10.95 14.89 -6.20
C SER A 271 -12.20 14.08 -5.86
N GLY A 272 -12.06 13.14 -4.91
CA GLY A 272 -13.11 12.22 -4.48
C GLY A 272 -13.15 10.88 -5.22
N THR A 273 -12.25 10.66 -6.17
CA THR A 273 -12.07 9.37 -6.86
C THR A 273 -10.96 8.53 -6.21
N TRP A 274 -10.76 7.28 -6.64
CA TRP A 274 -9.65 6.42 -6.17
C TRP A 274 -8.32 6.65 -6.90
N GLY A 275 -8.20 7.80 -7.58
CA GLY A 275 -7.07 8.13 -8.44
C GLY A 275 -7.35 7.80 -9.91
N PRO A 276 -6.34 7.97 -10.78
CA PRO A 276 -6.46 7.77 -12.22
C PRO A 276 -6.42 6.28 -12.57
N LYS A 277 -7.27 5.86 -13.52
CA LYS A 277 -7.32 4.46 -14.01
C LYS A 277 -6.04 4.08 -14.75
N GLU A 278 -5.34 5.05 -15.29
CA GLU A 278 -4.04 4.89 -15.97
C GLU A 278 -2.97 4.32 -15.02
N SER A 279 -3.15 4.41 -13.70
CA SER A 279 -2.29 3.76 -12.72
C SER A 279 -2.39 2.22 -12.76
N ASP A 280 -3.48 1.66 -13.27
CA ASP A 280 -3.69 0.21 -13.39
C ASP A 280 -2.69 -0.44 -14.37
N ARG A 281 -2.02 0.36 -15.23
CA ARG A 281 -0.90 -0.10 -16.08
C ARG A 281 0.27 -0.68 -15.30
N LEU A 282 0.33 -0.42 -13.99
CA LEU A 282 1.36 -0.98 -13.11
C LEU A 282 1.13 -2.47 -12.85
N PHE A 283 -0.08 -2.99 -12.98
CA PHE A 283 -0.37 -4.40 -12.71
C PHE A 283 0.30 -5.33 -13.73
N ASP A 284 0.74 -6.50 -13.26
CA ASP A 284 1.32 -7.55 -14.11
C ASP A 284 0.28 -8.45 -14.78
N ASP A 285 -0.93 -8.48 -14.24
CA ASP A 285 -2.02 -9.36 -14.66
C ASP A 285 -3.31 -8.54 -14.73
N ASP A 286 -4.06 -8.69 -15.82
CA ASP A 286 -5.30 -7.95 -16.08
C ASP A 286 -6.42 -8.24 -15.05
N SER A 287 -6.29 -9.33 -14.27
CA SER A 287 -7.21 -9.65 -13.18
C SER A 287 -6.87 -8.93 -11.87
N HIS A 288 -5.78 -8.18 -11.82
CA HIS A 288 -5.44 -7.37 -10.66
C HIS A 288 -6.18 -6.04 -10.69
N GLN A 289 -6.65 -5.64 -9.52
CA GLN A 289 -7.28 -4.35 -9.30
C GLN A 289 -6.92 -3.86 -7.91
N TRP A 290 -6.87 -2.55 -7.73
CA TRP A 290 -6.67 -1.97 -6.42
C TRP A 290 -7.78 -2.38 -5.46
N ARG A 291 -7.41 -2.95 -4.32
CA ARG A 291 -8.32 -3.12 -3.19
C ARG A 291 -8.48 -1.76 -2.52
N ASN A 292 -9.69 -1.23 -2.56
CA ASN A 292 -10.02 0.09 -2.01
C ASN A 292 -10.77 0.02 -0.67
N ASP A 293 -11.40 -1.11 -0.37
CA ASP A 293 -12.24 -1.31 0.82
C ASP A 293 -11.87 -2.62 1.52
N LEU A 294 -12.04 -2.63 2.85
CA LEU A 294 -11.97 -3.81 3.69
C LEU A 294 -13.22 -4.68 3.56
N SER A 295 -14.36 -4.13 3.15
CA SER A 295 -15.63 -4.84 2.95
C SER A 295 -15.61 -5.69 1.66
N ILE A 296 -16.46 -6.73 1.60
CA ILE A 296 -16.68 -7.48 0.35
C ILE A 296 -17.26 -6.47 -0.65
N PRO A 297 -16.69 -6.34 -1.86
CA PRO A 297 -17.29 -5.54 -2.91
C PRO A 297 -18.78 -5.91 -3.04
N SER A 298 -19.67 -4.93 -2.92
CA SER A 298 -21.08 -5.16 -3.19
C SER A 298 -21.21 -5.46 -4.69
N ASN A 299 -21.68 -6.67 -5.04
CA ASN A 299 -22.01 -7.04 -6.41
C ASN A 299 -23.10 -6.14 -7.00
#